data_AF-A0A6P1J3E0-F1
#
_entry.id   AF-A0A6P1J3E0-F1
#
_cell.length_a   1.000
_cell.length_b   1.000
_cell.length_c   1.000
_cell.angle_alpha   90.00
_cell.angle_beta   90.00
_cell.angle_gamma   90.00
#
_symmetry.space_group_name_H-M   'P 1'
#
loop_
_entity.id
_entity.type
_entity.pdbx_description
1 polymer ?
#
loop_
_entity_poly.entity_id
_entity_poly.type
_entity_poly.pdbx_seq_one_letter_code
_entity_poly.pdbx_strand_id
1 'polypeptide(L)' 'MNAATGWCDGCWRSIDEIVAWGRASDAQKLAIWEQIEARQRR' A
#
# COMPACT_ATOMS: atom_id res chain seq x y z
N MET A 1 3.87 8.34 7.48
CA MET A 1 4.36 8.16 6.10
C MET A 1 5.83 8.48 6.09
N ASN A 2 6.66 7.63 5.52
CA ASN A 2 8.08 7.93 5.30
C ASN A 2 8.21 8.92 4.15
N ALA A 3 8.83 10.07 4.41
CA ALA A 3 8.96 11.13 3.42
C ALA A 3 9.92 10.78 2.26
N ALA A 4 10.87 9.86 2.48
CA ALA A 4 11.82 9.44 1.45
C ALA A 4 11.23 8.42 0.49
N THR A 5 10.35 7.53 0.97
CA THR A 5 9.79 6.44 0.15
C THR A 5 8.35 6.68 -0.29
N GLY A 6 7.60 7.54 0.42
CA GLY A 6 6.18 7.76 0.19
C GLY A 6 5.27 6.65 0.73
N TRP A 7 5.82 5.73 1.54
CA TRP A 7 5.08 4.58 2.10
C TRP A 7 5.07 4.58 3.62
N CYS A 8 4.11 3.87 4.22
CA CYS A 8 4.15 3.55 5.64
C CYS A 8 5.24 2.50 5.91
N ASP A 9 6.13 2.74 6.87
CA ASP A 9 7.24 1.82 7.18
C ASP A 9 6.78 0.44 7.73
N GLY A 10 5.54 0.36 8.23
CA GLY A 10 4.96 -0.90 8.70
C GLY A 10 4.23 -1.68 7.62
N CYS A 11 3.23 -1.05 6.99
CA CYS A 11 2.34 -1.74 6.04
C CYS A 11 2.68 -1.51 4.57
N TRP A 12 3.69 -0.69 4.27
CA TRP A 12 4.18 -0.41 2.91
C TRP A 12 3.15 0.20 1.95
N ARG A 13 2.04 0.69 2.50
CA ARG A 13 0.98 1.38 1.77
C ARG A 13 1.20 2.88 1.65
N SER A 14 0.64 3.50 0.61
CA SER A 14 0.46 4.96 0.57
C SER A 14 -0.71 5.40 1.46
N ILE A 15 -0.85 6.71 1.62
CA ILE A 15 -1.93 7.29 2.43
C ILE A 15 -3.26 7.08 1.72
N ASP A 16 -3.26 7.20 0.39
CA ASP A 16 -4.45 6.98 -0.43
C ASP A 16 -4.93 5.53 -0.31
N GLU A 17 -4.01 4.56 -0.32
CA GLU A 17 -4.34 3.15 -0.12
C GLU A 17 -4.88 2.88 1.28
N ILE A 18 -4.34 3.54 2.31
CA ILE A 18 -4.82 3.41 3.69
C ILE A 18 -6.23 4.00 3.83
N VAL A 19 -6.47 5.20 3.28
CA VAL A 19 -7.77 5.88 3.33
C VAL A 19 -8.84 5.11 2.54
N ALA A 20 -8.48 4.56 1.38
CA ALA A 20 -9.41 3.83 0.53
C ALA A 20 -9.68 2.38 1.00
N TRP A 21 -8.86 1.81 1.89
CA TRP A 21 -8.84 0.37 2.20
C TRP A 21 -10.20 -0.21 2.56
N GLY A 22 -10.96 0.46 3.44
CA GLY A 22 -12.27 -0.02 3.89
C GLY A 22 -13.33 -0.07 2.79
N ARG A 23 -13.12 0.67 1.69
CA ARG A 23 -14.04 0.75 0.53
C ARG A 23 -13.49 0.04 -0.70
N ALA A 24 -12.25 -0.43 -0.66
CA ALA A 24 -11.62 -1.11 -1.78
C ALA A 24 -12.33 -2.43 -2.07
N SER A 25 -12.58 -2.71 -3.35
CA SER A 25 -13.02 -4.02 -3.81
C SER A 25 -11.92 -5.06 -3.61
N ASP A 26 -12.27 -6.33 -3.58
CA ASP A 26 -11.27 -7.39 -3.38
C ASP A 26 -10.21 -7.40 -4.50
N ALA A 27 -10.60 -7.08 -5.74
CA ALA A 27 -9.67 -6.90 -6.85
C ALA A 27 -8.67 -5.76 -6.59
N GLN A 28 -9.14 -4.63 -6.05
CA GLN A 28 -8.25 -3.52 -5.67
C GLN A 28 -7.33 -3.92 -4.50
N LYS A 29 -7.85 -4.68 -3.52
CA LYS A 29 -7.05 -5.14 -2.39
C LYS A 29 -5.92 -6.06 -2.83
N LEU A 30 -6.20 -7.00 -3.73
CA LEU A 30 -5.21 -7.90 -4.34
C LEU A 30 -4.14 -7.12 -5.11
N ALA A 31 -4.54 -6.16 -5.94
CA ALA A 31 -3.60 -5.31 -6.67
C ALA A 31 -2.67 -4.52 -5.74
N ILE A 32 -3.18 -3.99 -4.63
CA ILE A 32 -2.34 -3.27 -3.65
C ILE A 32 -1.38 -4.25 -2.95
N TRP A 33 -1.79 -5.49 -2.67
CA TRP A 33 -0.88 -6.49 -2.09
C TRP A 33 0.28 -6.84 -3.01
N GLU A 34 0.03 -7.04 -4.32
CA GLU A 34 1.11 -7.27 -5.29
C GLU A 34 2.11 -6.10 -5.31
N GLN A 35 1.62 -4.86 -5.23
CA GLN A 35 2.49 -3.70 -5.15
C GLN A 35 3.27 -3.62 -3.83
N ILE A 36 2.66 -3.97 -2.69
CA ILE A 36 3.35 -4.03 -1.40
C ILE A 36 4.50 -5.02 -1.45
N GLU A 37 4.29 -6.23 -1.99
CA GLU A 37 5.37 -7.21 -2.13
C GLU A 37 6.51 -6.68 -3.00
N ALA A 38 6.18 -6.03 -4.12
CA ALA A 38 7.19 -5.43 -4.99
C ALA A 38 7.98 -4.31 -4.30
N ARG A 39 7.34 -3.52 -3.41
CA ARG A 39 7.99 -2.46 -2.63
C ARG A 39 8.94 -3.04 -1.57
N GLN A 40 8.56 -4.13 -0.92
CA GLN A 40 9.37 -4.79 0.13
C GLN A 40 10.62 -5.50 -0.41
N ARG A 41 10.61 -5.87 -1.70
CA ARG A 41 11.74 -6.55 -2.34
C ARG A 41 12.82 -5.60 -2.87
N ARG A 42 12.63 -4.28 -2.74
CA ARG A 42 13.60 -3.24 -3.15
C ARG A 42 14.49 -2.86 -1.99
#